data_AF-A0A1M6R2R8-F1
#
_entry.id   AF-A0A1M6R2R8-F1
#
_cell.length_a   1.000
_cell.length_b   1.000
_cell.length_c   1.000
_cell.angle_alpha   90.00
_cell.angle_beta   90.00
_cell.angle_gamma   90.00
#
_symmetry.space_group_name_H-M   'P 1'
#
loop_
_entity.id
_entity.type
_entity.pdbx_description
1 polymer ?
#
loop_
_entity_poly.entity_id
_entity_poly.type
_entity_poly.pdbx_seq_one_letter_code
_entity_poly.pdbx_strand_id
1 'polypeptide(L)'
;MDKLKRYELINQLLILEKLYPEDADYYSKNRKALENGYELHYSWLTESISDGLSEEQCKEVLDILDMYRSITFSWQRLHDGQEIPDKLKFQGFDGNYETELMGYVQYFVIELARFDELTYGKEHPYFNSHGPMLENYRRMLAVWKEYGFDLTEDEIASVMEA
;
A
#
# COMPACT_ATOMS: atom_id res chain seq x y z
N MET A 1 13.57 6.29 26.44
CA MET A 1 14.56 5.35 25.87
C MET A 1 15.72 5.19 26.84
N ASP A 2 16.13 3.97 27.19
CA ASP A 2 17.21 3.77 28.17
C ASP A 2 18.61 4.09 27.59
N LYS A 3 19.61 4.21 28.46
CA LYS A 3 20.98 4.60 28.07
C LYS A 3 21.68 3.55 27.20
N LEU A 4 21.42 2.27 27.41
CA LEU A 4 22.02 1.20 26.60
C LEU A 4 21.46 1.28 25.17
N LYS A 5 20.14 1.47 25.02
CA LYS A 5 19.55 1.64 23.69
C LYS A 5 20.07 2.88 22.96
N ARG A 6 20.24 4.00 23.67
CA ARG A 6 20.86 5.20 23.07
C ARG A 6 22.29 4.94 22.62
N TYR A 7 23.08 4.23 23.41
CA TYR A 7 24.45 3.86 23.06
C TYR A 7 24.52 3.02 21.78
N GLU A 8 23.62 2.04 21.61
CA GLU A 8 23.51 1.26 20.37
C GLU A 8 23.23 2.14 19.15
N LEU A 9 22.25 3.04 19.24
CA LEU A 9 21.87 3.94 18.14
C LEU A 9 22.96 4.96 17.82
N ILE A 10 23.65 5.49 18.84
CA ILE A 10 24.82 6.37 18.68
C ILE A 10 25.91 5.66 17.88
N ASN A 11 26.20 4.39 18.20
CA ASN A 11 27.18 3.59 17.46
C ASN A 11 26.76 3.38 16.00
N GLN A 12 25.47 3.12 15.74
CA GLN A 12 24.95 3.01 14.37
C GLN A 12 25.12 4.30 13.58
N LEU A 13 24.82 5.45 14.17
CA LEU A 13 25.00 6.76 13.52
C LEU A 13 26.47 7.08 13.26
N LEU A 14 27.39 6.73 14.18
CA LEU A 14 28.83 6.86 13.95
C LEU A 14 29.32 6.02 12.76
N ILE A 15 28.75 4.82 12.56
CA ILE A 15 29.05 3.98 11.39
C ILE A 15 28.50 4.63 10.13
N LEU A 16 27.26 5.12 10.13
CA LEU A 16 26.64 5.79 8.99
C LEU A 16 27.38 7.06 8.58
N GLU A 17 27.86 7.88 9.53
CA GLU A 17 28.74 9.04 9.27
C GLU A 17 30.02 8.65 8.51
N LYS A 18 30.52 7.41 8.67
CA LYS A 18 31.70 6.90 7.97
C LYS A 18 31.37 6.26 6.63
N LEU A 19 30.22 5.60 6.52
CA LEU A 19 29.78 4.93 5.29
C LEU A 19 29.23 5.92 4.26
N TYR A 20 28.57 6.98 4.70
CA TYR A 20 27.95 8.00 3.85
C TYR A 20 28.45 9.41 4.26
N PRO A 21 29.71 9.77 3.91
CA PRO A 21 30.29 11.07 4.27
C PRO A 21 29.49 12.28 3.78
N GLU A 22 28.77 12.14 2.67
CA GLU A 22 27.85 13.12 2.10
C GLU A 22 26.69 13.47 3.05
N ASP A 23 26.24 12.51 3.86
CA ASP A 23 25.14 12.65 4.82
C ASP A 23 25.63 12.74 6.27
N ALA A 24 26.95 12.83 6.49
CA ALA A 24 27.54 12.81 7.83
C ALA A 24 27.03 13.94 8.74
N ASP A 25 26.72 15.12 8.19
CA ASP A 25 26.15 16.22 8.97
C ASP A 25 24.74 15.89 9.49
N TYR A 26 23.91 15.23 8.68
CA TYR A 26 22.58 14.76 9.07
C TYR A 26 22.68 13.74 10.22
N TYR A 27 23.51 12.70 10.07
CA TYR A 27 23.68 11.69 11.10
C TYR A 27 24.31 12.23 12.38
N SER A 28 25.28 13.16 12.28
CA SER A 28 25.92 13.80 13.43
C SER A 28 24.96 14.64 14.27
N LYS A 29 24.05 15.38 13.61
CA LYS A 29 22.98 16.13 14.30
C LYS A 29 22.03 15.20 15.06
N ASN A 30 21.60 14.12 14.43
CA ASN A 30 20.74 13.11 15.04
C ASN A 30 21.44 12.40 16.22
N ARG A 31 22.74 12.09 16.08
CA ARG A 31 23.54 11.47 17.15
C ARG A 31 23.65 12.36 18.38
N LYS A 32 23.89 13.66 18.19
CA LYS A 32 23.99 14.63 19.32
C LYS A 32 22.71 14.66 20.15
N ALA A 33 21.53 14.52 19.53
CA ALA A 33 20.28 14.43 20.27
C ALA A 33 20.27 13.21 21.21
N LEU A 34 20.72 12.05 20.72
CA LEU A 34 20.80 10.82 21.51
C LEU A 34 21.86 10.90 22.62
N GLU A 35 23.05 11.47 22.34
CA GLU A 35 24.13 11.63 23.31
C GLU A 35 23.70 12.51 24.50
N ASN A 36 23.05 13.63 24.21
CA ASN A 36 22.70 14.63 25.23
C ASN A 36 21.36 14.36 25.90
N GLY A 37 20.56 13.41 25.40
CA GLY A 37 19.27 13.10 26.01
C GLY A 37 18.14 14.05 25.59
N TYR A 38 18.19 14.61 24.38
CA TYR A 38 17.18 15.56 23.89
C TYR A 38 15.94 14.81 23.42
N GLU A 39 15.15 14.30 24.37
CA GLU A 39 14.05 13.37 24.10
C GLU A 39 12.98 13.93 23.14
N LEU A 40 12.76 15.25 23.13
CA LEU A 40 11.87 15.90 22.17
C LEU A 40 12.24 15.60 20.71
N HIS A 41 13.53 15.46 20.41
CA HIS A 41 14.02 15.23 19.06
C HIS A 41 14.02 13.74 18.68
N TYR A 42 13.71 12.82 19.61
CA TYR A 42 13.66 11.39 19.28
C TYR A 42 12.57 11.05 18.29
N SER A 43 11.44 11.76 18.33
CA SER A 43 10.38 11.60 17.34
C SER A 43 10.82 12.00 15.93
N TRP A 44 11.72 12.97 15.79
CA TRP A 44 12.21 13.43 14.48
C TRP A 44 13.12 12.40 13.81
N LEU A 45 13.80 11.55 14.59
CA LEU A 45 14.59 10.44 14.05
C LEU A 45 13.71 9.39 13.33
N THR A 46 12.42 9.34 13.66
CA THR A 46 11.48 8.34 13.13
C THR A 46 10.32 8.98 12.35
N GLU A 47 10.35 10.29 12.09
CA GLU A 47 9.26 11.02 11.42
C GLU A 47 8.98 10.49 10.01
N SER A 48 10.02 9.99 9.32
CA SER A 48 9.87 9.39 7.99
C SER A 48 9.39 7.94 8.01
N ILE A 49 9.26 7.32 9.19
CA ILE A 49 8.80 5.94 9.33
C ILE A 49 7.29 6.00 9.55
N SER A 50 6.53 5.51 8.57
CA SER A 50 5.08 5.40 8.72
C SER A 50 4.72 4.35 9.78
N ASP A 51 3.61 4.59 10.50
CA ASP A 51 2.96 3.57 11.34
C ASP A 51 2.45 2.39 10.49
N GLY A 52 2.27 2.60 9.19
CA GLY A 52 1.92 1.59 8.21
C GLY A 52 0.52 1.01 8.39
N LEU A 53 0.35 -0.21 7.87
CA LEU A 53 -0.88 -0.99 7.97
C LEU A 53 -0.70 -2.16 8.94
N SER A 54 -1.77 -2.50 9.65
CA SER A 54 -1.84 -3.77 10.39
C SER A 54 -1.90 -4.96 9.41
N GLU A 55 -1.57 -6.15 9.90
CA GLU A 55 -1.68 -7.38 9.10
C GLU A 55 -3.12 -7.60 8.58
N GLU A 56 -4.13 -7.23 9.38
CA GLU A 56 -5.54 -7.34 9.00
C GLU A 56 -5.90 -6.38 7.85
N GLN A 57 -5.40 -5.14 7.90
CA GLN A 57 -5.58 -4.17 6.82
C GLN A 57 -4.86 -4.62 5.54
N CYS A 58 -3.65 -5.16 5.66
CA CYS A 58 -2.93 -5.75 4.53
C CYS A 58 -3.73 -6.88 3.87
N LYS A 59 -4.30 -7.80 4.68
CA LYS A 59 -5.16 -8.89 4.19
C LYS A 59 -6.43 -8.35 3.53
N GLU A 60 -7.05 -7.32 4.10
CA GLU A 60 -8.23 -6.68 3.50
C GLU A 60 -7.91 -6.10 2.12
N VAL A 61 -6.78 -5.40 1.95
CA VAL A 61 -6.36 -4.90 0.63
C VAL A 61 -6.13 -6.06 -0.35
N LEU A 62 -5.51 -7.16 0.08
CA LEU A 62 -5.30 -8.33 -0.77
C LEU A 62 -6.63 -8.99 -1.19
N ASP A 63 -7.59 -9.14 -0.27
CA ASP A 63 -8.94 -9.62 -0.58
C ASP A 63 -9.59 -8.74 -1.67
N ILE A 64 -9.44 -7.41 -1.58
CA ILE A 64 -9.95 -6.46 -2.57
C ILE A 64 -9.28 -6.68 -3.93
N LEU A 65 -7.95 -6.85 -3.96
CA LEU A 65 -7.22 -7.12 -5.20
C LEU A 65 -7.64 -8.46 -5.83
N ASP A 66 -7.83 -9.51 -5.03
CA ASP A 66 -8.30 -10.81 -5.50
C ASP A 66 -9.74 -10.75 -6.05
N MET A 67 -10.63 -9.96 -5.45
CA MET A 67 -11.96 -9.68 -5.99
C MET A 67 -11.87 -9.00 -7.36
N TYR A 68 -11.08 -7.93 -7.50
CA TYR A 68 -10.91 -7.25 -8.79
C TYR A 68 -10.22 -8.14 -9.83
N ARG A 69 -9.33 -9.03 -9.40
CA ARG A 69 -8.72 -10.05 -10.26
C ARG A 69 -9.77 -11.02 -10.80
N SER A 70 -10.64 -11.52 -9.91
CA SER A 70 -11.77 -12.38 -10.27
C SER A 70 -12.70 -11.71 -11.28
N ILE A 71 -13.06 -10.44 -11.07
CA ILE A 71 -13.85 -9.63 -12.02
C ILE A 71 -13.13 -9.50 -13.37
N THR A 72 -11.85 -9.14 -13.34
CA THR A 72 -11.00 -8.92 -14.53
C THR A 72 -10.94 -10.17 -15.41
N PHE A 73 -10.60 -11.32 -14.82
CA PHE A 73 -10.49 -12.58 -15.57
C PHE A 73 -11.85 -13.13 -16.00
N SER A 74 -12.89 -12.98 -15.17
CA SER A 74 -14.24 -13.39 -15.54
C SER A 74 -14.76 -12.59 -16.73
N TRP A 75 -14.54 -11.27 -16.75
CA TRP A 75 -14.87 -10.42 -17.90
C TRP A 75 -14.14 -10.86 -19.16
N GLN A 76 -12.82 -11.02 -19.10
CA GLN A 76 -11.99 -11.43 -20.24
C GLN A 76 -12.42 -12.80 -20.81
N ARG A 77 -12.80 -13.75 -19.94
CA ARG A 77 -13.31 -15.05 -20.35
C ARG A 77 -14.65 -14.95 -21.06
N LEU A 78 -15.57 -14.15 -20.53
CA LEU A 78 -16.92 -13.99 -21.08
C LEU A 78 -16.93 -13.15 -22.36
N HIS A 79 -15.98 -12.22 -22.48
CA HIS A 79 -15.90 -11.21 -23.55
C HIS A 79 -14.53 -11.24 -24.24
N ASP A 80 -14.19 -12.39 -24.84
CA ASP A 80 -12.89 -12.58 -25.49
C ASP A 80 -12.60 -11.49 -26.54
N GLY A 81 -11.41 -10.90 -26.44
CA GLY A 81 -10.95 -9.80 -27.30
C GLY A 81 -11.57 -8.42 -27.02
N GLN A 82 -12.45 -8.27 -26.03
CA GLN A 82 -13.00 -6.97 -25.64
C GLN A 82 -12.17 -6.31 -24.52
N GLU A 83 -12.02 -4.98 -24.59
CA GLU A 83 -11.42 -4.23 -23.51
C GLU A 83 -12.32 -4.25 -22.26
N ILE A 84 -11.68 -4.21 -21.08
CA ILE A 84 -12.41 -4.13 -19.82
C ILE A 84 -12.99 -2.71 -19.68
N PRO A 85 -14.31 -2.56 -19.44
CA PRO A 85 -14.93 -1.27 -19.17
C PRO A 85 -14.29 -0.59 -17.96
N ASP A 86 -14.08 0.73 -18.03
CA ASP A 86 -13.43 1.48 -16.94
C ASP A 86 -14.14 1.34 -15.60
N LYS A 87 -15.47 1.16 -15.60
CA LYS A 87 -16.25 0.91 -14.38
C LYS A 87 -15.87 -0.38 -13.65
N LEU A 88 -15.33 -1.38 -14.35
CA LEU A 88 -14.90 -2.66 -13.78
C LEU A 88 -13.42 -2.65 -13.37
N LYS A 89 -12.68 -1.60 -13.75
CA LYS A 89 -11.26 -1.49 -13.42
C LYS A 89 -11.08 -1.06 -11.98
N PHE A 90 -10.14 -1.69 -11.30
CA PHE A 90 -9.69 -1.27 -9.99
C PHE A 90 -9.10 0.15 -10.07
N GLN A 91 -9.65 1.07 -9.28
CA GLN A 91 -9.25 2.48 -9.30
C GLN A 91 -8.17 2.80 -8.26
N GLY A 92 -7.94 1.91 -7.29
CA GLY A 92 -7.08 2.16 -6.15
C GLY A 92 -7.81 2.82 -4.99
N PHE A 93 -7.08 3.63 -4.20
CA PHE A 93 -7.56 4.25 -2.97
C PHE A 93 -7.31 5.77 -3.00
N ASP A 94 -7.97 6.51 -2.10
CA ASP A 94 -7.80 7.96 -2.05
C ASP A 94 -6.42 8.36 -1.50
N GLY A 95 -5.67 9.15 -2.27
CA GLY A 95 -4.33 9.58 -1.87
C GLY A 95 -4.29 10.51 -0.65
N ASN A 96 -5.42 11.09 -0.20
CA ASN A 96 -5.46 12.03 0.93
C ASN A 96 -5.95 11.39 2.23
N TYR A 97 -6.94 10.49 2.17
CA TYR A 97 -7.58 9.88 3.33
C TYR A 97 -7.27 8.38 3.48
N GLU A 98 -6.77 7.74 2.42
CA GLU A 98 -6.48 6.29 2.35
C GLU A 98 -5.03 6.05 1.89
N THR A 99 -4.12 7.00 2.18
CA THR A 99 -2.74 7.03 1.68
C THR A 99 -1.97 5.74 1.94
N GLU A 100 -2.08 5.16 3.14
CA GLU A 100 -1.39 3.91 3.51
C GLU A 100 -1.91 2.70 2.70
N LEU A 101 -3.22 2.66 2.43
CA LEU A 101 -3.82 1.60 1.59
C LEU A 101 -3.35 1.73 0.14
N MET A 102 -3.31 2.96 -0.39
CA MET A 102 -2.77 3.25 -1.71
C MET A 102 -1.29 2.86 -1.80
N GLY A 103 -0.49 3.24 -0.81
CA GLY A 103 0.93 2.91 -0.73
C GLY A 103 1.17 1.40 -0.69
N TYR A 104 0.33 0.66 0.05
CA TYR A 104 0.40 -0.80 0.08
C TYR A 104 0.05 -1.44 -1.27
N VAL A 105 -0.96 -0.91 -1.99
CA VAL A 105 -1.25 -1.35 -3.37
C VAL A 105 -0.04 -1.11 -4.28
N GLN A 106 0.57 0.07 -4.22
CA GLN A 106 1.75 0.39 -5.05
C GLN A 106 2.92 -0.55 -4.73
N TYR A 107 3.20 -0.77 -3.44
CA TYR A 107 4.20 -1.74 -3.01
C TYR A 107 3.91 -3.14 -3.55
N PHE A 108 2.69 -3.63 -3.38
CA PHE A 108 2.37 -5.00 -3.74
C PHE A 108 2.27 -5.22 -5.25
N VAL A 109 1.69 -4.28 -5.98
CA VAL A 109 1.46 -4.42 -7.43
C VAL A 109 2.71 -4.05 -8.23
N ILE A 110 3.33 -2.91 -7.90
CA ILE A 110 4.44 -2.36 -8.68
C ILE A 110 5.78 -2.92 -8.19
N GLU A 111 6.10 -2.75 -6.91
CA GLU A 111 7.41 -3.14 -6.39
C GLU A 111 7.60 -4.66 -6.31
N LEU A 112 6.55 -5.42 -5.98
CA LEU A 112 6.59 -6.88 -5.93
C LEU A 112 6.15 -7.59 -7.22
N ALA A 113 5.72 -6.85 -8.25
CA ALA A 113 5.20 -7.39 -9.52
C ALA A 113 4.16 -8.50 -9.29
N ARG A 114 3.03 -8.13 -8.70
CA ARG A 114 1.88 -9.01 -8.44
C ARG A 114 0.62 -8.35 -8.98
N PHE A 115 -0.37 -9.14 -9.37
CA PHE A 115 -1.63 -8.61 -9.92
C PHE A 115 -1.42 -7.69 -11.14
N ASP A 116 -0.48 -8.03 -12.02
CA ASP A 116 -0.15 -7.23 -13.22
C ASP A 116 -1.38 -6.99 -14.11
N GLU A 117 -2.34 -7.91 -14.12
CA GLU A 117 -3.63 -7.78 -14.80
C GLU A 117 -4.47 -6.57 -14.33
N LEU A 118 -4.25 -6.08 -13.11
CA LEU A 118 -4.93 -4.90 -12.55
C LEU A 118 -4.23 -3.59 -12.92
N THR A 119 -3.09 -3.64 -13.61
CA THR A 119 -2.46 -2.45 -14.20
C THR A 119 -3.19 -2.01 -15.47
N TYR A 120 -3.94 -2.92 -16.10
CA TYR A 120 -4.65 -2.71 -17.36
C TYR A 120 -3.74 -2.16 -18.48
N GLY A 121 -2.47 -2.60 -18.50
CA GLY A 121 -1.47 -2.19 -19.49
C GLY A 121 -0.84 -0.82 -19.25
N LYS A 122 -1.11 -0.17 -18.12
CA LYS A 122 -0.45 1.09 -17.74
C LYS A 122 0.97 0.81 -17.26
N GLU A 123 1.95 1.53 -17.79
CA GLU A 123 3.35 1.43 -17.35
C GLU A 123 3.55 1.91 -15.90
N HIS A 124 2.81 2.95 -15.50
CA HIS A 124 2.89 3.56 -14.16
C HIS A 124 1.50 3.86 -13.59
N PRO A 125 0.77 2.83 -13.09
CA PRO A 125 -0.53 3.04 -12.48
C PRO A 125 -0.37 3.73 -11.11
N TYR A 126 -0.98 4.91 -10.95
CA TYR A 126 -0.91 5.66 -9.70
C TYR A 126 -1.78 5.09 -8.57
N PHE A 127 -2.83 4.34 -8.92
CA PHE A 127 -3.84 3.80 -7.98
C PHE A 127 -4.45 4.87 -7.04
N ASN A 128 -4.55 6.12 -7.50
CA ASN A 128 -5.24 7.18 -6.80
C ASN A 128 -6.67 7.30 -7.33
N SER A 129 -7.66 6.92 -6.52
CA SER A 129 -9.07 7.00 -6.91
C SER A 129 -9.65 8.42 -6.87
N HIS A 130 -8.93 9.39 -6.29
CA HIS A 130 -9.39 10.76 -6.04
C HIS A 130 -10.68 10.86 -5.18
N GLY A 131 -11.03 9.80 -4.47
CA GLY A 131 -12.17 9.75 -3.54
C GLY A 131 -12.18 8.47 -2.72
N PRO A 132 -12.68 8.48 -1.47
CA PRO A 132 -12.60 7.31 -0.58
C PRO A 132 -13.32 6.09 -1.16
N MET A 133 -12.66 4.92 -1.14
CA MET A 133 -13.18 3.70 -1.75
C MET A 133 -13.32 2.50 -0.80
N LEU A 134 -12.65 2.50 0.36
CA LEU A 134 -12.59 1.33 1.23
C LEU A 134 -13.98 0.80 1.62
N GLU A 135 -14.89 1.68 2.02
CA GLU A 135 -16.26 1.28 2.38
C GLU A 135 -17.06 0.72 1.21
N ASN A 136 -16.79 1.19 -0.02
CA ASN A 136 -17.41 0.63 -1.22
C ASN A 136 -16.86 -0.78 -1.48
N TYR A 137 -15.54 -0.94 -1.45
CA TYR A 137 -14.90 -2.24 -1.64
C TYR A 137 -15.31 -3.26 -0.58
N ARG A 138 -15.55 -2.85 0.67
CA ARG A 138 -16.10 -3.72 1.72
C ARG A 138 -17.48 -4.28 1.38
N ARG A 139 -18.37 -3.45 0.82
CA ARG A 139 -19.71 -3.90 0.37
C ARG A 139 -19.60 -4.87 -0.81
N MET A 140 -18.76 -4.52 -1.79
CA MET A 140 -18.47 -5.40 -2.93
C MET A 140 -17.90 -6.75 -2.48
N LEU A 141 -16.95 -6.74 -1.55
CA LEU A 141 -16.35 -7.95 -0.98
C LEU A 141 -17.36 -8.84 -0.28
N ALA A 142 -18.32 -8.26 0.45
CA ALA A 142 -19.36 -9.03 1.11
C ALA A 142 -20.22 -9.81 0.10
N VAL A 143 -20.54 -9.19 -1.05
CA VAL A 143 -21.27 -9.84 -2.14
C VAL A 143 -20.39 -10.86 -2.85
N TRP A 144 -19.14 -10.52 -3.17
CA TRP A 144 -18.22 -11.42 -3.86
C TRP A 144 -17.91 -12.70 -3.07
N LYS A 145 -17.85 -12.61 -1.74
CA LYS A 145 -17.61 -13.76 -0.85
C LYS A 145 -18.73 -14.81 -0.87
N GLU A 146 -19.93 -14.45 -1.32
CA GLU A 146 -21.03 -15.41 -1.55
C GLU A 146 -20.85 -16.18 -2.87
N TYR A 147 -19.97 -15.70 -3.75
CA TYR A 147 -19.65 -16.29 -5.03
C TYR A 147 -18.27 -16.96 -5.03
N GLY A 148 -17.97 -17.66 -6.12
CA GLY A 148 -16.64 -18.18 -6.40
C GLY A 148 -15.77 -17.19 -7.17
N PHE A 149 -14.55 -17.62 -7.50
CA PHE A 149 -13.64 -16.82 -8.32
C PHE A 149 -14.12 -16.68 -9.79
N ASP A 150 -14.84 -17.67 -10.30
CA ASP A 150 -15.31 -17.72 -11.68
C ASP A 150 -16.73 -17.13 -11.79
N LEU A 151 -16.81 -15.82 -12.01
CA LEU A 151 -18.08 -15.09 -12.06
C LEU A 151 -18.78 -15.18 -13.42
N THR A 152 -20.10 -15.18 -13.40
CA THR A 152 -21.00 -14.90 -14.52
C THR A 152 -21.22 -13.40 -14.70
N GLU A 153 -21.84 -12.99 -15.81
CA GLU A 153 -22.12 -11.57 -16.08
C GLU A 153 -23.05 -10.94 -15.03
N ASP A 154 -24.08 -11.68 -14.60
CA ASP A 154 -25.02 -11.24 -13.56
C ASP A 154 -24.32 -11.11 -12.20
N GLU A 155 -23.40 -12.01 -11.87
CA GLU A 155 -22.63 -11.95 -10.62
C GLU A 155 -21.62 -10.79 -10.63
N ILE A 156 -20.96 -10.51 -11.77
CA ILE A 156 -20.13 -9.31 -11.93
C ILE A 156 -20.98 -8.06 -11.69
N ALA A 157 -22.15 -7.96 -12.30
CA ALA A 157 -23.05 -6.82 -12.09
C ALA A 157 -23.46 -6.69 -10.61
N SER A 158 -23.84 -7.80 -9.97
CA SER A 158 -24.23 -7.80 -8.55
C SER A 158 -23.12 -7.34 -7.62
N VAL A 159 -21.86 -7.73 -7.86
CA VAL A 159 -20.72 -7.28 -7.05
C VAL A 159 -20.47 -5.79 -7.23
N MET A 160 -20.58 -5.29 -8.46
CA MET A 160 -20.30 -3.87 -8.79
C MET A 160 -21.39 -2.90 -8.32
N GLU A 161 -22.60 -3.38 -8.06
CA GLU A 161 -23.76 -2.58 -7.63
C GLU A 161 -23.93 -2.50 -6.08
N ALA A 162 -23.01 -3.09 -5.32
CA ALA A 162 -23.08 -3.23 -3.85
C ALA A 162 -22.89 -1.94 -3.02
#